data_AF-A0AAD5X0Q0-F1
#
_entry.id   AF-A0AAD5X0Q0-F1
#
_cell.length_a   1.000
_cell.length_b   1.000
_cell.length_c   1.000
_cell.angle_alpha   90.00
_cell.angle_beta   90.00
_cell.angle_gamma   90.00
#
_symmetry.space_group_name_H-M   'P 1'
#
loop_
_entity.id
_entity.type
_entity.pdbx_description
1 polymer ?
#
loop_
_entity_poly.entity_id
_entity_poly.type
_entity_poly.pdbx_seq_one_letter_code
_entity_poly.pdbx_strand_id
1 'polypeptide(L)'
;MSCLQRGMNEPGLWPSIDNNVFFIHQEMTSIFQTHPLAALIAQEVDTSPRAWGQSERPKQTVAPLASVLSSKNVDLEFTTRTKSALPTIIHDILGGRWKGKSVIVSWAHQQVPDLVKALGVSAEEVPGKWPGKRFDVTWVVKPGKDGGRPTFEQYAQRLMYGDKDSVIELGGAGHGDETGDE
;
A
#
# COMPACT_ATOMS: atom_id res chain seq x y z
N MET A 1 -31.63 -27.56 -38.60
CA MET A 1 -32.13 -26.88 -37.38
C MET A 1 -31.01 -25.99 -36.87
N SER A 2 -31.33 -24.71 -36.68
CA SER A 2 -30.40 -23.59 -36.52
C SER A 2 -29.67 -23.56 -35.18
N CYS A 3 -28.46 -23.00 -35.26
CA CYS A 3 -27.56 -22.46 -34.25
C CYS A 3 -28.23 -21.56 -33.19
N LEU A 4 -27.76 -21.57 -31.93
CA LEU A 4 -27.49 -20.36 -31.11
C LEU A 4 -26.83 -20.67 -29.75
N GLN A 5 -26.02 -19.71 -29.33
CA GLN A 5 -25.06 -19.66 -28.23
C GLN A 5 -25.54 -18.68 -27.13
N ARG A 6 -24.91 -18.73 -25.93
CA ARG A 6 -24.98 -17.82 -24.73
C ARG A 6 -25.86 -18.34 -23.57
N GLY A 7 -25.57 -18.07 -22.29
CA GLY A 7 -24.63 -17.14 -21.67
C GLY A 7 -24.10 -17.68 -20.32
N MET A 8 -22.90 -17.32 -19.89
CA MET A 8 -22.45 -16.05 -19.28
C MET A 8 -22.42 -16.17 -17.75
N ASN A 9 -21.19 -16.18 -17.22
CA ASN A 9 -20.72 -15.51 -15.99
C ASN A 9 -21.75 -15.22 -14.88
N GLU A 10 -21.66 -15.95 -13.77
CA GLU A 10 -22.05 -15.41 -12.46
C GLU A 10 -20.78 -14.99 -11.70
N PRO A 11 -20.45 -13.69 -11.61
CA PRO A 11 -19.48 -13.23 -10.63
C PRO A 11 -20.13 -13.21 -9.25
N GLY A 12 -19.53 -13.96 -8.31
CA GLY A 12 -19.91 -13.99 -6.90
C GLY A 12 -20.04 -12.58 -6.34
N LEU A 13 -21.27 -12.25 -5.96
CA LEU A 13 -21.68 -11.02 -5.30
C LEU A 13 -20.91 -10.83 -4.00
N TRP A 14 -19.97 -9.88 -4.00
CA TRP A 14 -19.59 -9.20 -2.78
C TRP A 14 -20.84 -8.50 -2.23
N PRO A 15 -21.18 -8.62 -0.94
CA PRO A 15 -22.30 -7.90 -0.37
C PRO A 15 -22.07 -6.39 -0.57
N SER A 16 -23.07 -5.72 -1.16
CA SER A 16 -23.08 -4.28 -1.40
C SER A 16 -22.63 -3.56 -0.13
N ILE A 17 -21.46 -2.94 -0.18
CA ILE A 17 -21.00 -2.05 0.89
C ILE A 17 -21.92 -0.84 0.80
N ASP A 18 -22.72 -0.63 1.84
CA ASP A 18 -23.64 0.50 1.92
C ASP A 18 -22.90 1.82 1.65
N ASN A 19 -23.45 2.60 0.72
CA ASN A 19 -22.90 3.84 0.16
C ASN A 19 -22.84 5.03 1.16
N ASN A 20 -22.70 4.78 2.46
CA ASN A 20 -22.79 5.81 3.51
C ASN A 20 -21.52 5.93 4.38
N VAL A 21 -20.34 5.63 3.83
CA VAL A 21 -19.06 6.03 4.44
C VAL A 21 -18.32 6.96 3.49
N PHE A 22 -18.61 8.26 3.59
CA PHE A 22 -18.07 9.36 2.77
C PHE A 22 -16.54 9.58 2.87
N PHE A 23 -15.79 8.64 3.48
CA PHE A 23 -14.35 8.74 3.76
C PHE A 23 -13.51 7.61 3.13
N ILE A 24 -14.15 6.61 2.51
CA ILE A 24 -13.41 5.54 1.83
C ILE A 24 -13.14 5.98 0.39
N HIS A 25 -11.87 6.19 0.07
CA HIS A 25 -11.37 6.41 -1.28
C HIS A 25 -11.98 5.37 -2.23
N GLN A 26 -12.88 5.80 -3.13
CA GLN A 26 -13.47 4.92 -4.15
C GLN A 26 -12.38 4.28 -5.01
N GLU A 27 -11.24 4.95 -5.13
CA GLU A 27 -10.04 4.50 -5.81
C GLU A 27 -9.50 3.20 -5.21
N MET A 28 -9.39 3.12 -3.87
CA MET A 28 -8.92 1.91 -3.19
C MET A 28 -9.90 0.75 -3.35
N THR A 29 -11.20 1.05 -3.30
CA THR A 29 -12.25 0.04 -3.53
C THR A 29 -12.19 -0.49 -4.95
N SER A 30 -12.03 0.38 -5.94
CA SER A 30 -11.88 0.03 -7.37
C SER A 30 -10.63 -0.83 -7.62
N ILE A 31 -9.52 -0.53 -6.95
CA ILE A 31 -8.31 -1.36 -7.01
C ILE A 31 -8.62 -2.78 -6.51
N PHE A 32 -9.27 -2.94 -5.36
CA PHE A 32 -9.54 -4.27 -4.81
C PHE A 32 -10.64 -5.05 -5.56
N GLN A 33 -11.56 -4.35 -6.23
CA GLN A 33 -12.53 -4.98 -7.13
C GLN A 33 -11.89 -5.51 -8.41
N THR A 34 -10.89 -4.80 -8.94
CA THR A 34 -10.17 -5.21 -10.15
C THR A 34 -9.07 -6.23 -9.86
N HIS A 35 -8.41 -6.12 -8.70
CA HIS A 35 -7.31 -6.97 -8.28
C HIS A 35 -7.55 -7.39 -6.83
N PRO A 36 -7.97 -8.64 -6.57
CA PRO A 36 -8.27 -9.07 -5.20
C PRO A 36 -7.00 -8.97 -4.34
N LEU A 37 -7.17 -8.58 -3.09
CA LEU A 37 -6.08 -8.51 -2.12
C LEU A 37 -5.60 -9.93 -1.79
N ALA A 38 -4.29 -10.17 -1.91
CA ALA A 38 -3.68 -11.49 -1.70
C ALA A 38 -2.74 -11.56 -0.52
N ALA A 39 -2.05 -10.45 -0.21
CA ALA A 39 -1.09 -10.42 0.86
C ALA A 39 -1.13 -9.08 1.60
N LEU A 40 -0.91 -9.19 2.90
CA LEU A 40 -0.75 -8.09 3.82
C LEU A 40 0.58 -8.29 4.56
N ILE A 41 1.55 -7.46 4.23
CA ILE A 41 2.92 -7.57 4.74
C ILE A 41 3.18 -6.40 5.67
N ALA A 42 3.55 -6.67 6.91
CA ALA A 42 3.86 -5.64 7.90
C ALA A 42 5.29 -5.76 8.41
N GLN A 43 5.91 -4.62 8.74
CA GLN A 43 7.18 -4.65 9.43
C GLN A 43 7.01 -5.18 10.86
N GLU A 44 7.84 -6.13 11.23
CA GLU A 44 8.01 -6.57 12.61
C GLU A 44 8.92 -5.62 13.40
N VAL A 45 8.76 -5.64 14.72
CA VAL A 45 9.67 -4.96 15.64
C VAL A 45 11.01 -5.67 15.58
N ASP A 46 12.06 -4.93 15.22
CA ASP A 46 13.41 -5.45 15.37
C ASP A 46 13.84 -5.20 16.82
N THR A 47 13.94 -6.27 17.61
CA THR A 47 14.33 -6.21 19.02
C THR A 47 15.84 -6.31 19.22
N SER A 48 16.63 -6.35 18.14
CA SER A 48 18.08 -6.50 18.26
C SER A 48 18.75 -5.26 18.89
N PRO A 49 19.90 -5.39 19.58
CA PRO A 49 20.55 -4.28 20.30
C PRO A 49 21.02 -3.11 19.41
N ARG A 50 21.09 -3.33 18.09
CA ARG A 50 21.42 -2.31 17.07
C ARG A 50 20.22 -1.97 16.18
N ALA A 51 19.03 -2.40 16.57
CA ALA A 51 17.82 -2.25 15.79
C ALA A 51 17.39 -0.78 15.69
N TRP A 52 17.52 -0.22 14.50
CA TRP A 52 16.81 0.99 14.12
C TRP A 52 15.40 0.59 13.71
N GLY A 53 14.47 0.35 14.65
CA GLY A 53 13.16 -0.20 14.26
C GLY A 53 12.23 -0.72 15.34
N GLN A 54 12.21 -0.12 16.54
CA GLN A 54 11.38 -0.56 17.67
C GLN A 54 9.87 -0.24 17.53
N SER A 55 9.42 0.18 16.33
CA SER A 55 8.05 0.64 16.14
C SER A 55 7.11 -0.54 15.84
N GLU A 56 6.15 -0.79 16.72
CA GLU A 56 5.06 -1.73 16.47
C GLU A 56 4.01 -1.19 15.49
N ARG A 57 4.04 0.13 15.24
CA ARG A 57 3.00 0.83 14.49
C ARG A 57 2.68 0.17 13.14
N PRO A 58 3.66 -0.24 12.30
CA PRO A 58 3.34 -0.87 11.02
C PRO A 58 2.46 -2.12 11.15
N LYS A 59 2.72 -2.96 12.16
CA LYS A 59 1.90 -4.13 12.49
C LYS A 59 0.54 -3.72 13.05
N GLN A 60 0.52 -2.78 13.99
CA GLN A 60 -0.72 -2.30 14.63
C GLN A 60 -1.66 -1.61 13.62
N THR A 61 -1.14 -0.94 12.60
CA THR A 61 -1.93 -0.28 11.54
C THR A 61 -2.72 -1.30 10.71
N VAL A 62 -2.14 -2.46 10.43
CA VAL A 62 -2.77 -3.46 9.55
C VAL A 62 -3.50 -4.57 10.29
N ALA A 63 -3.27 -4.72 11.60
CA ALA A 63 -3.90 -5.75 12.42
C ALA A 63 -5.45 -5.70 12.39
N PRO A 64 -6.11 -4.53 12.49
CA PRO A 64 -7.58 -4.46 12.38
C PRO A 64 -8.08 -4.96 11.02
N LEU A 65 -7.39 -4.58 9.93
CA LEU A 65 -7.73 -5.02 8.58
C LEU A 65 -7.56 -6.54 8.43
N ALA A 66 -6.44 -7.10 8.89
CA ALA A 66 -6.18 -8.53 8.88
C ALA A 66 -7.27 -9.32 9.61
N SER A 67 -7.68 -8.83 10.79
CA SER A 67 -8.73 -9.46 11.61
C SER A 67 -10.08 -9.47 10.88
N VAL A 68 -10.46 -8.36 10.26
CA VAL A 68 -11.73 -8.27 9.51
C VAL A 68 -11.70 -9.19 8.29
N LEU A 69 -10.62 -9.21 7.52
CA LEU A 69 -10.52 -10.06 6.32
C LEU A 69 -10.52 -11.55 6.67
N SER A 70 -9.84 -11.94 7.75
CA SER A 70 -9.84 -13.31 8.25
C SER A 70 -11.25 -13.75 8.68
N SER A 71 -11.99 -12.87 9.36
CA SER A 71 -13.39 -13.16 9.76
C SER A 71 -14.35 -13.34 8.57
N LYS A 72 -14.00 -12.78 7.41
CA LYS A 72 -14.76 -12.88 6.15
C LYS A 72 -14.27 -14.04 5.26
N ASN A 73 -13.36 -14.87 5.77
CA ASN A 73 -12.82 -16.05 5.06
C ASN A 73 -12.18 -15.70 3.71
N VAL A 74 -11.53 -14.53 3.63
CA VAL A 74 -10.74 -14.10 2.46
C VAL A 74 -9.39 -14.83 2.49
N ASP A 75 -9.02 -15.45 1.38
CA ASP A 75 -7.71 -16.09 1.19
C ASP A 75 -6.61 -15.01 1.14
N LEU A 76 -6.05 -14.70 2.32
CA LEU A 76 -5.07 -13.64 2.54
C LEU A 76 -3.85 -14.19 3.26
N GLU A 77 -2.68 -13.96 2.69
CA GLU A 77 -1.41 -14.17 3.38
C GLU A 77 -1.07 -12.96 4.25
N PHE A 78 -1.27 -13.06 5.57
CA PHE A 78 -0.78 -12.07 6.52
C PHE A 78 0.60 -12.49 7.06
N THR A 79 1.62 -11.68 6.80
CA THR A 79 2.99 -11.95 7.28
C THR A 79 3.64 -10.72 7.88
N THR A 80 4.42 -10.93 8.94
CA THR A 80 5.32 -9.93 9.50
C THR A 80 6.76 -10.24 9.12
N ARG A 81 7.55 -9.22 8.83
CA ARG A 81 8.94 -9.38 8.37
C ARG A 81 9.85 -8.33 9.00
N THR A 82 11.10 -8.70 9.28
CA THR A 82 12.12 -7.76 9.77
C THR A 82 12.59 -6.82 8.66
N LYS A 83 13.23 -5.72 9.04
CA LYS A 83 13.69 -4.69 8.09
C LYS A 83 14.60 -5.21 6.97
N SER A 84 15.41 -6.23 7.27
CA SER A 84 16.33 -6.84 6.31
C SER A 84 15.64 -7.67 5.22
N ALA A 85 14.36 -8.01 5.40
CA ALA A 85 13.59 -8.78 4.42
C ALA A 85 13.01 -7.94 3.27
N LEU A 86 13.20 -6.61 3.29
CA LEU A 86 12.68 -5.72 2.25
C LEU A 86 13.10 -6.14 0.83
N PRO A 87 14.37 -6.51 0.55
CA PRO A 87 14.78 -6.97 -0.77
C PRO A 87 14.06 -8.26 -1.21
N THR A 88 13.81 -9.18 -0.27
CA THR A 88 13.04 -10.40 -0.54
C THR A 88 11.58 -10.09 -0.88
N ILE A 89 10.96 -9.15 -0.16
CA ILE A 89 9.59 -8.70 -0.46
C ILE A 89 9.52 -8.11 -1.87
N ILE A 90 10.47 -7.24 -2.23
CA ILE A 90 10.55 -6.66 -3.59
C ILE A 90 10.71 -7.76 -4.64
N HIS A 91 11.62 -8.70 -4.41
CA HIS A 91 11.85 -9.84 -5.30
C HIS A 91 10.58 -10.68 -5.48
N ASP A 92 9.83 -10.98 -4.43
CA ASP A 92 8.59 -11.74 -4.51
C ASP A 92 7.49 -10.98 -5.29
N ILE A 93 7.39 -9.67 -5.10
CA ILE A 93 6.45 -8.81 -5.83
C ILE A 93 6.80 -8.80 -7.32
N LEU A 94 8.06 -8.50 -7.67
CA LEU A 94 8.53 -8.42 -9.06
C LEU A 94 8.60 -9.79 -9.74
N GLY A 95 8.86 -10.86 -8.98
CA GLY A 95 8.88 -12.24 -9.44
C GLY A 95 7.49 -12.81 -9.77
N GLY A 96 6.43 -12.03 -9.53
CA GLY A 96 5.08 -12.38 -9.96
C GLY A 96 4.34 -13.34 -9.01
N ARG A 97 4.81 -13.50 -7.76
CA ARG A 97 4.14 -14.33 -6.74
C ARG A 97 2.67 -13.96 -6.55
N TRP A 98 2.35 -12.67 -6.70
CA TRP A 98 0.99 -12.12 -6.59
C TRP A 98 0.48 -11.52 -7.90
N LYS A 99 0.89 -12.07 -9.06
CA LYS A 99 0.45 -11.57 -10.37
C LYS A 99 -1.08 -11.54 -10.48
N GLY A 100 -1.63 -10.40 -10.90
CA GLY A 100 -3.08 -10.19 -11.03
C GLY A 100 -3.80 -9.94 -9.70
N LYS A 101 -3.06 -9.79 -8.60
CA LYS A 101 -3.60 -9.53 -7.27
C LYS A 101 -2.93 -8.29 -6.66
N SER A 102 -3.53 -7.74 -5.61
CA SER A 102 -2.98 -6.61 -4.87
C SER A 102 -2.25 -7.06 -3.61
N VAL A 103 -1.22 -6.30 -3.21
CA VAL A 103 -0.45 -6.50 -1.98
C VAL A 103 -0.43 -5.20 -1.21
N ILE A 104 -0.72 -5.25 0.09
CA ILE A 104 -0.57 -4.10 0.99
C ILE A 104 0.73 -4.30 1.77
N VAL A 105 1.60 -3.28 1.74
CA VAL A 105 2.86 -3.27 2.50
C VAL A 105 2.82 -2.13 3.49
N SER A 106 2.84 -2.46 4.79
CA SER A 106 2.94 -1.51 5.89
C SER A 106 4.34 -1.53 6.47
N TRP A 107 5.06 -0.42 6.35
CA TRP A 107 6.49 -0.36 6.65
C TRP A 107 6.89 0.95 7.33
N ALA A 108 8.12 1.02 7.86
CA ALA A 108 8.68 2.27 8.31
C ALA A 108 8.79 3.27 7.15
N HIS A 109 8.09 4.40 7.29
CA HIS A 109 8.00 5.49 6.31
C HIS A 109 9.35 5.94 5.73
N GLN A 110 10.43 5.87 6.51
CA GLN A 110 11.79 6.20 6.06
C GLN A 110 12.29 5.33 4.89
N GLN A 111 11.80 4.08 4.77
CA GLN A 111 12.22 3.13 3.73
C GLN A 111 11.19 2.99 2.60
N VAL A 112 10.02 3.61 2.73
CA VAL A 112 8.96 3.55 1.72
C VAL A 112 9.39 4.19 0.39
N PRO A 113 10.12 5.34 0.37
CA PRO A 113 10.69 5.88 -0.87
C PRO A 113 11.60 4.89 -1.61
N ASP A 114 12.50 4.23 -0.89
CA ASP A 114 13.44 3.28 -1.49
C ASP A 114 12.73 2.00 -1.96
N LEU A 115 11.71 1.55 -1.22
CA LEU A 115 10.83 0.45 -1.65
C LEU A 115 10.17 0.77 -2.99
N VAL A 116 9.56 1.95 -3.15
CA VAL A 116 8.84 2.33 -4.37
C VAL A 116 9.78 2.49 -5.57
N LYS A 117 10.97 3.08 -5.36
CA LYS A 117 12.01 3.14 -6.40
C LYS A 117 12.47 1.73 -6.81
N ALA A 118 12.65 0.83 -5.85
CA ALA A 118 13.05 -0.55 -6.13
C ALA A 118 11.97 -1.36 -6.87
N LEU A 119 10.70 -0.95 -6.80
CA LEU A 119 9.61 -1.50 -7.63
C LEU A 119 9.63 -0.96 -9.07
N GLY A 120 10.55 -0.06 -9.41
CA GLY A 120 10.77 0.44 -10.77
C GLY A 120 10.15 1.80 -11.07
N VAL A 121 9.60 2.50 -10.08
CA VAL A 121 9.13 3.89 -10.24
C VAL A 121 10.33 4.83 -10.37
N SER A 122 10.22 5.83 -11.24
CA SER A 122 11.30 6.78 -11.47
C SER A 122 11.63 7.57 -10.20
N ALA A 123 12.91 7.80 -9.92
CA ALA A 123 13.34 8.50 -8.71
C ALA A 123 12.84 9.95 -8.67
N GLU A 124 12.56 10.54 -9.83
CA GLU A 124 12.01 11.89 -10.00
C GLU A 124 10.52 11.97 -9.61
N GLU A 125 9.79 10.85 -9.68
CA GLU A 125 8.38 10.74 -9.33
C GLU A 125 8.15 10.36 -7.87
N VAL A 126 9.21 10.01 -7.14
CA VAL A 126 9.14 9.59 -5.73
C VAL A 126 9.79 10.66 -4.86
N PRO A 127 9.13 11.13 -3.80
CA PRO A 127 9.74 12.04 -2.84
C PRO A 127 11.07 11.48 -2.33
N GLY A 128 12.14 12.28 -2.43
CA GLY A 128 13.49 11.85 -2.06
C GLY A 128 13.60 11.39 -0.60
N LYS A 129 12.79 11.99 0.29
CA LYS A 129 12.64 11.60 1.69
C LYS A 129 11.17 11.69 2.09
N TRP A 130 10.79 10.83 3.03
CA TRP A 130 9.48 10.92 3.65
C TRP A 130 9.46 12.08 4.67
N PRO A 131 8.51 13.03 4.58
CA PRO A 131 8.49 14.21 5.44
C PRO A 131 8.06 13.85 6.86
N GLY A 132 8.97 14.02 7.82
CA GLY A 132 8.72 14.03 9.27
C GLY A 132 7.56 13.15 9.77
N LYS A 133 6.61 13.77 10.47
CA LYS A 133 5.44 13.13 11.11
C LYS A 133 4.23 13.02 10.17
N ARG A 134 4.43 12.63 8.92
CA ARG A 134 3.35 12.48 7.93
C ARG A 134 2.96 11.01 7.83
N PHE A 135 1.78 10.62 8.31
CA PHE A 135 1.34 9.21 8.34
C PHE A 135 0.00 8.98 7.64
N ASP A 136 -0.54 10.03 7.05
CA ASP A 136 -1.87 10.20 6.51
C ASP A 136 -1.92 10.04 4.99
N VAL A 137 -0.97 9.31 4.40
CA VAL A 137 -0.93 9.06 2.95
C VAL A 137 -0.66 7.60 2.62
N THR A 138 -1.42 7.12 1.65
CA THR A 138 -1.23 5.81 1.01
C THR A 138 -0.56 6.01 -0.34
N TRP A 139 0.46 5.22 -0.61
CA TRP A 139 1.14 5.17 -1.89
C TRP A 139 0.69 3.94 -2.66
N VAL A 140 0.28 4.13 -3.90
CA VAL A 140 -0.16 3.06 -4.80
C VAL A 140 0.79 2.99 -5.98
N VAL A 141 1.39 1.82 -6.17
CA VAL A 141 2.21 1.51 -7.33
C VAL A 141 1.44 0.53 -8.20
N LYS A 142 1.08 0.92 -9.43
CA LYS A 142 0.45 0.01 -10.38
C LYS A 142 1.52 -0.49 -11.34
N PRO A 143 1.69 -1.81 -11.52
CA PRO A 143 2.65 -2.35 -12.47
C PRO A 143 2.30 -1.88 -13.89
N GLY A 144 3.31 -1.59 -14.71
CA GLY A 144 3.09 -1.21 -16.10
C GLY A 144 2.59 -2.38 -16.93
N LYS A 145 1.75 -2.08 -17.93
CA LYS A 145 1.27 -3.09 -18.89
C LYS A 145 2.43 -3.56 -19.78
N ASP A 146 2.52 -4.87 -20.01
CA ASP A 146 3.47 -5.50 -20.94
C ASP A 146 4.95 -5.10 -20.72
N GLY A 147 5.36 -4.94 -19.46
CA GLY A 147 6.72 -4.51 -19.11
C GLY A 147 6.97 -3.01 -19.24
N GLY A 148 5.91 -2.23 -19.44
CA GLY A 148 5.93 -0.77 -19.33
C GLY A 148 6.31 -0.30 -17.91
N ARG A 149 6.59 0.99 -17.79
CA ARG A 149 6.96 1.59 -16.51
C ARG A 149 5.78 1.50 -15.52
N PRO A 150 6.03 1.19 -14.24
CA PRO A 150 5.01 1.28 -13.22
C PRO A 150 4.57 2.74 -13.04
N THR A 151 3.32 2.92 -12.63
CA THR A 151 2.76 4.23 -12.29
C THR A 151 2.70 4.38 -10.77
N PHE A 152 2.85 5.61 -10.30
CA PHE A 152 2.87 5.95 -8.88
C PHE A 152 1.84 7.02 -8.57
N GLU A 153 0.99 6.74 -7.58
CA GLU A 153 -0.08 7.64 -7.14
C GLU A 153 -0.03 7.77 -5.61
N GLN A 154 -0.36 8.96 -5.10
CA GLN A 154 -0.44 9.23 -3.67
C GLN A 154 -1.87 9.63 -3.29
N TYR A 155 -2.38 9.05 -2.21
CA TYR A 155 -3.74 9.27 -1.73
C TYR A 155 -3.73 9.75 -0.27
N ALA A 156 -4.22 10.96 -0.04
CA ALA A 156 -4.33 11.57 1.30
C ALA A 156 -5.54 11.01 2.06
N GLN A 157 -5.30 10.28 3.14
CA GLN A 157 -6.29 9.46 3.82
C GLN A 157 -7.38 10.28 4.53
N ARG A 158 -7.01 11.44 5.12
CA ARG A 158 -7.96 12.38 5.78
C ARG A 158 -8.86 11.69 6.82
N LEU A 159 -8.30 10.76 7.59
CA LEU A 159 -9.01 9.91 8.54
C LEU A 159 -9.01 10.50 9.96
N MET A 160 -7.97 11.27 10.31
CA MET A 160 -7.80 11.83 11.65
C MET A 160 -7.80 13.35 11.62
N TYR A 161 -8.13 13.96 12.77
CA TYR A 161 -7.99 15.40 12.95
C TYR A 161 -6.51 15.81 12.79
N GLY A 162 -6.25 16.77 11.90
CA GLY A 162 -4.90 17.23 11.58
C GLY A 162 -4.26 16.57 10.35
N ASP A 163 -4.95 15.62 9.70
CA ASP A 163 -4.51 15.08 8.41
C ASP A 163 -4.54 16.16 7.32
N LYS A 164 -3.51 16.16 6.49
CA LYS A 164 -3.38 17.03 5.32
C LYS A 164 -4.17 16.44 4.16
N ASP A 165 -4.73 17.32 3.33
CA ASP A 165 -5.39 16.95 2.08
C ASP A 165 -4.43 16.87 0.88
N SER A 166 -3.14 17.15 1.11
CA SER A 166 -2.11 17.21 0.07
C SER A 166 -1.25 15.95 -0.03
N VAL A 167 -0.75 15.70 -1.24
CA VAL A 167 0.28 14.67 -1.52
C VAL A 167 1.65 15.09 -0.95
N ILE A 168 2.61 14.17 -0.90
CA ILE A 168 3.99 14.53 -0.53
C ILE A 168 4.60 15.17 -1.77
N GLU A 169 5.02 16.42 -1.64
CA GLU A 169 5.72 17.14 -2.70
C GLU A 169 7.03 16.43 -3.07
N LEU A 170 7.29 16.36 -4.37
CA LEU A 170 8.55 15.87 -4.91
C LEU A 170 9.60 16.91 -4.58
N GLY A 171 10.39 16.66 -3.54
CA GLY A 171 11.37 17.61 -3.04
C GLY A 171 12.32 18.08 -4.16
N GLY A 172 12.10 19.28 -4.68
CA GLY A 172 13.18 20.10 -5.22
C GLY A 172 14.14 20.42 -4.08
N ALA A 173 15.44 20.42 -4.36
CA ALA A 173 16.42 20.91 -3.40
C ALA A 173 16.02 22.33 -2.93
N GLY A 174 15.72 22.51 -1.64
CA GLY A 174 15.38 23.85 -1.14
C GLY A 174 14.90 23.93 0.30
N HIS A 175 15.83 24.37 1.16
CA HIS A 175 15.64 25.09 2.43
C HIS A 175 15.03 24.35 3.62
N GLY A 176 15.88 24.14 4.63
CA GLY A 176 15.43 23.83 5.98
C GLY A 176 14.67 25.00 6.56
N ASP A 177 13.57 24.69 7.23
CA ASP A 177 12.97 25.57 8.21
C ASP A 177 12.77 24.74 9.48
N GLU A 178 13.83 24.69 10.29
CA GLU A 178 13.76 24.36 11.70
C GLU A 178 13.35 25.64 12.43
N THR A 179 12.06 25.95 12.43
CA THR A 179 11.49 26.84 13.45
C THR A 179 11.27 26.00 14.69
N GLY A 180 12.21 26.16 15.64
CA GLY A 180 12.00 25.76 17.01
C GLY A 180 10.92 26.64 17.62
N ASP A 181 9.93 26.00 18.22
CA ASP A 181 9.06 26.63 19.20
C ASP A 181 9.39 26.00 20.57
N GLU A 182 9.62 26.90 21.52
CA GLU A 182 10.08 26.73 22.90
C GLU A 182 9.25 25.77 23.76
#